data_AF-A0A9E3X2T6-F1
#
_entry.id   AF-A0A9E3X2T6-F1
#
_cell.length_a   1.000
_cell.length_b   1.000
_cell.length_c   1.000
_cell.angle_alpha   90.00
_cell.angle_beta   90.00
_cell.angle_gamma   90.00
#
_symmetry.space_group_name_H-M   'P 1'
#
loop_
_entity.id
_entity.type
_entity.pdbx_description
1 polymer ?
#
loop_
_entity_poly.entity_id
_entity_poly.type
_entity_poly.pdbx_seq_one_letter_code
_entity_poly.pdbx_strand_id
1 'polypeptide(L)'
;MRLVQFLADDNKRRVGLIQEDGATLAVLADVTNVRDLALHAHRQGQSLQAAVQAAVGTETVDYAQLIAGNRLLPPLDHPDPAHCILSGTGLDHLGSAQARNAMHAKLDSDDLTDSMKIFKIGVEGGKP
;
A
#
# COMPACT_ATOMS: atom_id res chain seq x y z
N MET A 1 12.93 2.31 2.96
CA MET A 1 12.42 3.44 2.16
C MET A 1 10.94 3.62 2.45
N ARG A 2 10.49 4.82 2.80
CA ARG A 2 9.07 5.13 3.10
C ARG A 2 8.67 6.35 2.28
N LEU A 3 7.68 6.20 1.40
CA LEU A 3 7.18 7.27 0.55
C LEU A 3 5.81 7.74 1.06
N VAL A 4 5.57 9.03 0.96
CA VAL A 4 4.33 9.69 1.38
C VAL A 4 3.82 10.54 0.23
N GLN A 5 2.55 10.36 -0.14
CA GLN A 5 1.86 11.27 -1.04
C GLN A 5 1.11 12.31 -0.21
N PHE A 6 1.18 13.59 -0.55
CA PHE A 6 0.51 14.65 0.20
C PHE A 6 0.12 15.85 -0.68
N LEU A 7 -0.77 16.70 -0.16
CA LEU A 7 -1.06 18.02 -0.71
C LEU A 7 -0.18 19.07 -0.05
N ALA A 8 0.61 19.80 -0.82
CA ALA A 8 1.37 20.95 -0.34
C ALA A 8 0.46 22.15 -0.08
N ASP A 9 1.00 23.25 0.45
CA ASP A 9 0.22 24.47 0.77
C ASP A 9 -0.44 25.11 -0.47
N ASP A 10 0.10 24.84 -1.65
CA ASP A 10 -0.46 25.24 -2.94
C ASP A 10 -1.56 24.29 -3.47
N ASN A 11 -2.01 23.34 -2.65
CA ASN A 11 -2.94 22.25 -3.01
C ASN A 11 -2.45 21.36 -4.15
N LYS A 12 -1.17 21.40 -4.52
CA LYS A 12 -0.59 20.47 -5.49
C LYS A 12 -0.15 19.20 -4.78
N ARG A 13 -0.39 18.08 -5.46
CA ARG A 13 0.08 16.78 -5.05
C ARG A 13 1.61 16.69 -5.20
N ARG A 14 2.28 16.19 -4.16
CA ARG A 14 3.72 15.90 -4.15
C ARG A 14 3.99 14.55 -3.49
N VAL A 15 5.18 14.01 -3.73
CA VAL A 15 5.68 12.81 -3.07
C VAL A 15 6.91 13.15 -2.25
N GLY A 16 6.97 12.67 -1.02
CA GLY A 16 8.11 12.85 -0.13
C GLY A 16 8.70 11.52 0.34
N LEU A 17 10.02 11.50 0.54
CA LEU A 17 10.75 10.41 1.19
C LEU A 17 10.95 10.77 2.67
N ILE A 18 10.41 9.93 3.57
CA ILE A 18 10.67 10.09 5.01
C ILE A 18 12.17 9.95 5.27
N GLN A 19 12.77 10.96 5.89
CA GLN A 19 14.17 10.99 6.28
C GLN A 19 14.44 10.08 7.49
N GLU A 20 15.73 9.94 7.85
CA GLU A 20 16.15 9.10 8.97
C GLU A 20 15.58 9.56 10.32
N ASP A 21 15.36 10.86 10.49
CA ASP A 21 14.74 11.44 11.68
C ASP A 21 13.27 11.01 11.89
N GLY A 22 12.62 10.48 10.85
CA GLY A 22 11.21 10.11 10.86
C GLY A 22 10.22 11.28 10.94
N ALA A 23 10.71 12.52 11.03
CA ALA A 23 9.93 13.73 11.25
C ALA A 23 9.86 14.62 10.00
N THR A 24 10.83 14.50 9.09
CA THR A 24 10.89 15.30 7.86
C THR A 24 10.71 14.43 6.63
N LEU A 25 10.07 15.00 5.61
CA LEU A 25 10.05 14.43 4.26
C LEU A 25 10.96 15.26 3.36
N ALA A 26 11.86 14.62 2.62
CA ALA A 26 12.48 15.26 1.46
C ALA A 26 11.55 15.15 0.26
N VAL A 27 11.17 16.28 -0.32
CA VAL A 27 10.25 16.33 -1.46
C VAL A 27 10.96 15.84 -2.71
N LEU A 28 10.31 14.94 -3.45
CA LEU A 28 10.84 14.45 -4.72
C LEU A 28 10.55 15.46 -5.83
N ALA A 29 11.59 15.84 -6.58
CA ALA A 29 11.50 16.70 -7.74
C ALA A 29 10.78 15.98 -8.90
N ASP A 30 9.89 16.69 -9.59
CA ASP A 30 9.12 16.22 -10.75
C ASP A 30 8.32 14.91 -10.54
N VAL A 31 8.04 14.55 -9.27
CA VAL A 31 7.23 13.39 -8.92
C VAL A 31 5.97 13.82 -8.17
N THR A 32 4.82 13.56 -8.79
CA THR A 32 3.50 13.82 -8.17
C THR A 32 2.83 12.53 -7.71
N ASN A 33 3.16 11.36 -8.26
CA ASN A 33 2.53 10.09 -7.93
C ASN A 33 3.56 8.95 -7.82
N VAL A 34 3.47 8.15 -6.76
CA VAL A 34 4.29 6.95 -6.50
C VAL A 34 4.10 5.90 -7.59
N ARG A 35 2.88 5.74 -8.12
CA ARG A 35 2.58 4.83 -9.23
C ARG A 35 3.42 5.17 -10.46
N ASP A 36 3.42 6.45 -10.85
CA ASP A 36 4.11 6.90 -12.06
C ASP A 36 5.62 6.82 -11.88
N LEU A 37 6.14 7.11 -10.69
CA LEU A 37 7.54 6.87 -10.33
C LEU A 37 7.91 5.37 -10.45
N ALA A 38 7.07 4.48 -9.94
CA ALA A 38 7.30 3.03 -10.02
C ALA A 38 7.26 2.52 -11.47
N LEU A 39 6.30 2.98 -12.27
CA LEU A 39 6.23 2.65 -13.70
C LEU A 39 7.40 3.23 -14.49
N HIS A 40 7.89 4.42 -14.12
CA HIS A 40 9.09 4.99 -14.71
C HIS A 40 10.32 4.14 -14.38
N ALA A 41 10.52 3.79 -13.10
CA ALA A 41 11.63 2.93 -12.67
C ALA A 41 11.63 1.58 -13.41
N HIS A 42 10.46 0.94 -13.51
CA HIS A 42 10.28 -0.31 -14.24
C HIS A 42 10.63 -0.18 -15.73
N ARG A 43 10.12 0.87 -16.40
CA ARG A 43 10.40 1.12 -17.83
C ARG A 43 11.89 1.39 -18.11
N GLN A 44 12.60 1.97 -17.15
CA GLN A 44 14.04 2.22 -17.26
C GLN A 44 14.91 1.04 -16.78
N GLY A 45 14.30 -0.06 -16.34
CA GLY A 45 15.05 -1.23 -15.84
C GLY A 45 15.83 -0.95 -14.55
N GLN A 46 15.46 0.09 -13.79
CA GLN A 46 16.11 0.44 -12.52
C GLN A 46 15.23 0.10 -11.32
N SER A 47 15.83 -0.02 -10.14
CA SER A 47 15.08 -0.21 -8.90
C SER A 47 14.29 1.05 -8.54
N LEU A 48 13.13 0.88 -7.89
CA LEU A 48 12.37 2.01 -7.37
C LEU A 48 13.21 2.86 -6.39
N GLN A 49 14.07 2.20 -5.60
CA GLN A 49 14.96 2.90 -4.69
C GLN A 49 15.93 3.82 -5.45
N ALA A 50 16.55 3.36 -6.53
CA ALA A 50 17.45 4.19 -7.35
C ALA A 50 16.69 5.39 -7.96
N ALA A 51 15.49 5.16 -8.50
CA ALA A 51 14.65 6.21 -9.05
C ALA A 51 14.25 7.27 -7.99
N VAL A 52 13.90 6.84 -6.78
CA VAL A 52 13.61 7.75 -5.66
C VAL A 52 14.83 8.57 -5.29
N GLN A 53 16.00 7.94 -5.13
CA GLN A 53 17.23 8.65 -4.75
C GLN A 53 17.63 9.69 -5.80
N ALA A 54 17.47 9.39 -7.08
CA ALA A 54 17.73 10.33 -8.17
C ALA A 54 16.75 11.51 -8.18
N ALA A 55 15.54 11.34 -7.64
CA ALA A 55 14.50 12.36 -7.60
C ALA A 55 14.49 13.17 -6.30
N VAL A 56 15.34 12.89 -5.31
CA VAL A 56 15.36 13.66 -4.05
C VAL A 56 15.71 15.12 -4.34
N GLY A 57 14.77 16.03 -4.04
CA GLY A 57 14.96 17.47 -4.16
C GLY A 57 15.59 18.09 -2.91
N THR A 58 15.74 19.41 -2.93
CA THR A 58 16.30 20.18 -1.80
C THR A 58 15.25 20.67 -0.80
N GLU A 59 13.97 20.58 -1.16
CA GLU A 59 12.86 21.00 -0.31
C GLU A 59 12.54 19.92 0.73
N THR A 60 12.29 20.36 1.96
CA THR A 60 11.84 19.49 3.05
C THR A 60 10.54 20.00 3.64
N VAL A 61 9.71 19.09 4.15
CA VAL A 61 8.44 19.39 4.80
C VAL A 61 8.31 18.65 6.13
N ASP A 62 7.70 19.30 7.11
CA ASP A 62 7.40 18.72 8.42
C ASP A 62 6.25 17.71 8.28
N TYR A 63 6.52 16.46 8.63
CA TYR A 63 5.56 15.38 8.47
C TYR A 63 4.39 15.47 9.46
N ALA A 64 4.64 15.94 10.68
CA ALA A 64 3.60 16.12 11.70
C ALA A 64 2.61 17.22 11.29
N GLN A 65 3.08 18.29 10.64
CA GLN A 65 2.21 19.34 10.10
C GLN A 65 1.31 18.84 8.96
N LEU A 66 1.82 17.95 8.10
CA LEU A 66 1.01 17.32 7.06
C LEU A 66 -0.11 16.44 7.65
N ILE A 67 0.21 15.68 8.71
CA ILE A 67 -0.75 14.86 9.44
C ILE A 67 -1.81 15.75 10.12
N ALA A 68 -1.37 16.74 10.90
CA ALA A 68 -2.26 17.65 11.61
C ALA A 68 -3.18 18.44 10.66
N GLY A 69 -2.70 18.73 9.45
CA GLY A 69 -3.49 19.38 8.41
C GLY A 69 -4.40 18.46 7.59
N ASN A 70 -4.45 17.15 7.86
CA ASN A 70 -5.17 16.15 7.05
C ASN A 70 -4.80 16.21 5.55
N ARG A 71 -3.52 16.43 5.24
CA ARG A 71 -3.05 16.60 3.85
C ARG A 71 -2.42 15.35 3.25
N LEU A 72 -2.45 14.23 3.98
CA LEU A 72 -1.95 12.96 3.47
C LEU A 72 -2.91 12.38 2.43
N LEU A 73 -2.33 11.80 1.39
CA LEU A 73 -3.03 11.08 0.33
C LEU A 73 -2.73 9.58 0.45
N PRO A 74 -3.55 8.70 -0.15
CA PRO A 74 -3.23 7.27 -0.22
C PRO A 74 -1.81 7.04 -0.76
N PRO A 75 -1.06 6.05 -0.24
CA PRO A 75 0.31 5.80 -0.67
C PRO A 75 0.42 5.34 -2.14
N LEU A 76 -0.68 4.82 -2.68
CA LEU A 76 -0.83 4.45 -4.08
C LEU A 76 -2.30 4.67 -4.49
N ASP A 77 -2.51 5.20 -5.69
CA ASP A 77 -3.82 5.38 -6.30
C ASP A 77 -3.73 5.24 -7.84
N HIS A 78 -4.89 5.32 -8.51
CA HIS A 78 -4.98 5.25 -9.96
C HIS A 78 -5.94 6.35 -10.46
N PRO A 79 -5.61 7.04 -11.58
CA PRO A 79 -6.50 8.07 -12.14
C PRO A 79 -7.84 7.49 -12.63
N ASP A 80 -7.82 6.24 -13.12
CA ASP A 80 -9.02 5.47 -13.39
C ASP A 80 -9.38 4.58 -12.18
N PRO A 81 -10.52 4.82 -11.50
CA PRO A 81 -10.93 4.06 -10.32
C PRO A 81 -11.20 2.58 -10.60
N ALA A 82 -11.48 2.19 -11.85
CA ALA A 82 -11.69 0.78 -12.21
C ALA A 82 -10.42 -0.08 -12.04
N HIS A 83 -9.24 0.56 -11.96
CA HIS A 83 -7.95 -0.11 -11.84
C HIS A 83 -7.37 -0.07 -10.42
N CYS A 84 -8.11 0.45 -9.43
CA CYS A 84 -7.68 0.50 -8.03
C CYS A 84 -8.77 -0.08 -7.12
N ILE A 85 -8.85 -1.41 -7.06
CA ILE A 85 -9.84 -2.14 -6.28
C ILE A 85 -9.25 -2.45 -4.90
N LEU A 86 -9.92 -2.01 -3.84
CA LEU A 86 -9.62 -2.41 -2.47
C LEU A 86 -10.53 -3.57 -2.07
N SER A 87 -9.96 -4.76 -1.92
CA SER A 87 -10.66 -5.94 -1.40
C SER A 87 -9.98 -6.44 -0.13
N GLY A 88 -10.77 -6.86 0.85
CA GLY A 88 -10.28 -7.56 2.04
C GLY A 88 -10.63 -9.04 1.99
N THR A 89 -9.70 -9.89 2.39
CA THR A 89 -9.99 -11.28 2.77
C THR A 89 -9.92 -11.42 4.29
N GLY A 90 -10.67 -12.39 4.81
CA GLY A 90 -10.72 -12.69 6.25
C GLY A 90 -10.30 -14.12 6.54
N LEU A 91 -9.50 -14.74 5.67
CA LEU A 91 -9.06 -16.13 5.79
C LEU A 91 -7.54 -16.24 5.99
N ASP A 92 -6.89 -15.13 6.32
CA ASP A 92 -5.43 -15.04 6.25
C ASP A 92 -4.80 -15.30 7.63
N HIS A 93 -5.63 -15.40 8.68
CA HIS A 93 -5.25 -15.77 10.03
C HIS A 93 -5.98 -17.06 10.45
N LEU A 94 -5.27 -17.96 11.14
CA LEU A 94 -5.82 -19.25 11.60
C LEU A 94 -7.14 -19.08 12.38
N GLY A 95 -7.19 -18.09 13.28
CA GLY A 95 -8.39 -17.81 14.07
C GLY A 95 -9.59 -17.32 13.25
N SER A 96 -9.36 -16.62 12.12
CA SER A 96 -10.45 -16.12 11.28
C SER A 96 -11.01 -17.21 10.36
N ALA A 97 -10.15 -18.12 9.89
CA ALA A 97 -10.57 -19.32 9.16
C ALA A 97 -11.39 -20.27 10.04
N GLN A 98 -10.94 -20.52 11.28
CA GLN A 98 -11.66 -21.37 12.23
C GLN A 98 -13.04 -20.81 12.61
N ALA A 99 -13.13 -19.50 12.87
CA ALA A 99 -14.40 -18.85 13.21
C ALA A 99 -15.43 -18.92 12.05
N ARG A 100 -14.98 -18.72 10.81
CA ARG A 100 -15.86 -18.86 9.62
C ARG A 100 -16.29 -20.30 9.43
N ASN A 101 -15.39 -21.27 9.58
CA ASN A 101 -15.76 -22.68 9.46
C ASN A 101 -16.79 -23.09 10.53
N ALA A 102 -16.62 -22.64 11.77
CA ALA A 102 -17.57 -22.92 12.85
C ALA A 102 -18.97 -22.33 12.61
N MET A 103 -19.07 -21.20 11.90
CA MET A 103 -20.34 -20.59 11.53
C MET A 103 -21.08 -21.38 10.43
N HIS A 104 -20.33 -22.02 9.51
CA HIS A 104 -20.87 -22.82 8.42
C HIS A 104 -21.06 -24.31 8.76
N ALA A 105 -20.37 -24.83 9.78
CA ALA A 105 -20.50 -26.22 10.25
C ALA A 105 -21.87 -26.55 10.88
N LYS A 106 -22.70 -25.55 11.17
CA LYS A 106 -24.08 -25.74 11.66
C LYS A 106 -25.10 -26.05 10.54
N LEU A 107 -24.68 -26.07 9.28
CA LEU A 107 -25.49 -26.43 8.13
C LEU A 107 -24.93 -27.74 7.56
N ASP A 108 -25.65 -28.83 7.80
CA ASP A 108 -25.28 -30.23 7.57
C ASP A 108 -24.52 -30.53 6.27
N SER A 109 -23.24 -30.90 6.39
CA SER A 109 -22.57 -31.92 5.56
C SER A 109 -21.18 -32.22 6.14
N ASP A 110 -20.75 -33.48 6.11
CA ASP A 110 -19.37 -33.92 6.44
C ASP A 110 -18.31 -33.37 5.45
N ASP A 111 -18.71 -32.50 4.52
CA ASP A 111 -17.85 -31.89 3.51
C ASP A 111 -17.27 -30.56 4.01
N LEU A 112 -15.99 -30.35 3.71
CA LEU A 112 -15.31 -29.07 3.98
C LEU A 112 -16.03 -27.93 3.28
N THR A 113 -16.28 -26.85 4.01
CA THR A 113 -16.82 -25.60 3.45
C THR A 113 -15.85 -25.00 2.43
N ASP A 114 -16.36 -24.25 1.45
CA ASP A 114 -15.51 -23.64 0.41
C ASP A 114 -14.47 -22.67 1.00
N SER A 115 -14.77 -22.05 2.14
CA SER A 115 -13.80 -21.27 2.92
C SER A 115 -12.63 -22.11 3.44
N MET A 116 -12.89 -23.33 3.93
CA MET A 116 -11.86 -24.25 4.39
C MET A 116 -11.03 -24.84 3.25
N LYS A 117 -11.66 -25.08 2.08
CA LYS A 117 -10.93 -25.51 0.88
C LYS A 117 -9.94 -24.43 0.42
N ILE A 118 -10.37 -23.18 0.33
CA ILE A 118 -9.51 -22.04 -0.03
C ILE A 118 -8.38 -21.86 0.98
N PHE A 119 -8.67 -21.96 2.28
CA PHE A 119 -7.66 -21.88 3.33
C PHE A 119 -6.59 -22.98 3.19
N LYS A 120 -7.00 -24.24 2.98
CA LYS A 120 -6.06 -25.36 2.79
C LYS A 120 -5.17 -25.19 1.58
N ILE A 121 -5.72 -24.74 0.44
CA ILE A 121 -4.93 -24.43 -0.77
C ILE A 121 -3.84 -23.39 -0.44
N GLY A 122 -4.17 -22.38 0.36
CA GLY A 122 -3.22 -21.37 0.84
C GLY A 122 -2.11 -21.94 1.74
N VAL A 123 -2.41 -22.92 2.61
CA VAL A 123 -1.43 -23.57 3.48
C VAL A 123 -0.53 -24.54 2.72
N GLU A 124 -1.09 -25.29 1.77
CA GLU A 124 -0.38 -26.35 1.03
C GLU A 124 0.52 -25.78 -0.08
N GLY A 125 0.13 -24.68 -0.72
CA GLY A 125 0.86 -24.07 -1.84
C GLY A 125 1.38 -22.65 -1.61
N GLY A 126 0.94 -21.98 -0.54
CA GLY A 126 1.36 -20.63 -0.19
C GLY A 126 2.62 -20.62 0.68
N LYS A 127 3.40 -19.54 0.57
CA LYS A 127 4.45 -19.24 1.55
C LYS A 127 3.82 -18.39 2.65
N PRO A 128 3.68 -18.90 3.89
CA PRO A 128 3.23 -18.09 5.01
C PRO A 128 4.21 -16.96 5.32
#